data_AF-A0AAV9MQ99-F1
#
_entry.id   AF-A0AAV9MQ99-F1
#
_cell.length_a   1.000
_cell.length_b   1.000
_cell.length_c   1.000
_cell.angle_alpha   90.00
_cell.angle_beta   90.00
_cell.angle_gamma   90.00
#
_symmetry.space_group_name_H-M   'P 1'
#
loop_
_entity.id
_entity.type
_entity.pdbx_description
1 polymer ?
#
loop_
_entity_poly.entity_id
_entity_poly.type
_entity_poly.pdbx_seq_one_letter_code
_entity_poly.pdbx_strand_id
1 'polypeptide(L)'
;MALKSFVLIIAILAVVTSISHASDPSPLQDFCVAVNDSMTTVFVNGKVCKDPKVVTADDFFKSGLNVARNTSNNVGSAVTMVNVNNLPGLNTLGISLVRIDYAPYGLNPPHTHPRGTEVLTVLEGTLYVGFVLSKPGPNMKNKLFTKILHPGDVFVFPIGLIHFQFNVGKTKAVAFAGLSSQNPGVITIANAVFGSDPPINGDILAKAFQVDKKVVDYLQSQFWWDNN
;
A
#
# COMPACT_ATOMS: atom_id res chain seq x y z
N MET A 1 -36.79 13.87 35.48
CA MET A 1 -36.84 14.03 34.00
C MET A 1 -35.47 14.35 33.40
N ALA A 2 -34.73 15.33 33.94
CA ALA A 2 -33.43 15.77 33.39
C ALA A 2 -32.39 14.65 33.17
N LEU A 3 -32.22 13.70 34.11
CA LEU A 3 -31.23 12.62 33.96
C LEU A 3 -31.56 11.66 32.80
N LYS A 4 -32.85 11.35 32.57
CA LYS A 4 -33.27 10.49 31.45
C LYS A 4 -33.04 11.18 30.10
N SER A 5 -33.34 12.49 30.03
CA SER A 5 -33.06 13.31 28.85
C SER A 5 -31.55 13.42 28.57
N PHE A 6 -30.73 13.56 29.61
CA PHE A 6 -29.27 13.63 29.47
C PHE A 6 -28.66 12.32 28.98
N VAL A 7 -29.09 11.17 29.53
CA VAL A 7 -28.66 9.83 29.06
C VAL A 7 -29.09 9.60 27.61
N LEU A 8 -30.30 10.03 27.22
CA LEU A 8 -30.78 9.93 25.85
C LEU A 8 -29.95 10.79 24.88
N ILE A 9 -29.57 12.00 25.28
CA ILE A 9 -28.70 12.89 24.47
C ILE A 9 -27.32 12.26 24.28
N ILE A 10 -26.72 11.70 25.35
CA ILE A 10 -25.42 11.02 25.25
C ILE A 10 -25.51 9.79 24.33
N ALA A 11 -26.59 9.00 24.45
CA ALA A 11 -26.80 7.84 23.59
C ALA A 11 -26.96 8.24 22.11
N ILE A 12 -27.72 9.30 21.82
CA ILE A 12 -27.86 9.84 20.46
C ILE A 12 -26.50 10.35 19.95
N LEU A 13 -25.75 11.10 20.75
CA LEU A 13 -24.44 11.63 20.36
C LEU A 13 -23.42 10.52 20.10
N ALA A 14 -23.45 9.43 20.87
CA ALA A 14 -22.59 8.27 20.68
C ALA A 14 -22.93 7.50 19.39
N VAL A 15 -24.23 7.37 19.06
CA VAL A 15 -24.66 6.75 17.79
C VAL A 15 -24.26 7.62 16.59
N VAL A 16 -24.46 8.93 16.67
CA VAL A 16 -24.16 9.85 15.56
C VAL A 16 -22.66 10.03 15.33
N THR A 17 -21.82 9.86 16.36
CA THR A 17 -20.35 9.98 16.24
C THR A 17 -19.63 8.66 15.93
N SER A 18 -20.36 7.54 15.81
CA SER A 18 -19.77 6.20 15.65
C SER A 18 -19.39 5.79 14.22
N ILE A 19 -19.58 6.67 13.22
CA ILE A 19 -19.24 6.35 11.82
C ILE A 19 -17.77 6.68 11.56
N SER A 20 -16.86 5.82 12.01
CA SER A 20 -15.47 5.84 11.56
C SER A 20 -15.34 5.04 10.27
N HIS A 21 -15.07 5.73 9.15
CA HIS A 21 -14.75 5.06 7.89
C HIS A 21 -13.30 4.56 7.94
N ALA A 22 -13.12 3.23 7.94
CA ALA A 22 -11.81 2.58 7.89
C ALA A 22 -11.30 2.34 6.46
N SER A 23 -11.98 2.90 5.45
CA SER A 23 -11.68 2.77 4.03
C SER A 23 -11.98 4.10 3.32
N ASP A 24 -11.62 4.20 2.03
CA ASP A 24 -11.94 5.38 1.22
C ASP A 24 -13.44 5.73 1.29
N PRO A 25 -13.81 7.01 1.44
CA PRO A 25 -15.21 7.42 1.46
C PRO A 25 -15.94 7.04 0.16
N SER A 26 -17.21 6.64 0.27
CA SER A 26 -18.04 6.40 -0.91
C SER A 26 -18.18 7.67 -1.76
N PRO A 27 -18.20 7.55 -3.10
CA PRO A 27 -18.40 8.70 -3.97
C PRO A 27 -19.81 9.28 -3.79
N LEU A 28 -19.94 10.59 -3.92
CA LEU A 28 -21.23 11.32 -3.82
C LEU A 28 -21.80 11.72 -5.20
N GLN A 29 -21.09 11.36 -6.26
CA GLN A 29 -21.42 11.62 -7.67
C GLN A 29 -20.68 10.60 -8.54
N ASP A 30 -21.06 10.48 -9.82
CA ASP A 30 -20.50 9.45 -10.72
C ASP A 30 -18.98 9.54 -10.88
N PHE A 31 -18.41 10.76 -10.89
CA PHE A 31 -16.97 10.97 -10.96
C PHE A 31 -16.54 12.29 -10.33
N CYS A 32 -15.29 12.35 -9.88
CA CYS A 32 -14.62 13.56 -9.41
C CYS A 32 -13.13 13.48 -9.78
N VAL A 33 -12.78 13.81 -11.02
CA VAL A 33 -11.39 13.73 -11.50
C VAL A 33 -10.50 14.64 -10.66
N ALA A 34 -9.41 14.12 -10.11
CA ALA A 34 -8.49 14.93 -9.30
C ALA A 34 -7.82 16.05 -10.11
N VAL A 35 -7.72 17.23 -9.51
CA VAL A 35 -6.83 18.31 -9.99
C VAL A 35 -5.41 18.02 -9.51
N ASN A 36 -4.40 18.47 -10.26
CA ASN A 36 -3.02 18.46 -9.79
C ASN A 36 -2.86 19.36 -8.55
N ASP A 37 -2.28 18.83 -7.47
CA ASP A 37 -2.11 19.54 -6.19
C ASP A 37 -1.42 20.89 -6.34
N SER A 38 -0.47 21.01 -7.28
CA SER A 38 0.25 22.28 -7.54
C SER A 38 -0.64 23.40 -8.09
N MET A 39 -1.84 23.06 -8.57
CA MET A 39 -2.84 24.01 -9.06
C MET A 39 -3.89 24.35 -8.00
N THR A 40 -3.78 23.77 -6.81
CA THR A 40 -4.75 23.93 -5.72
C THR A 40 -4.16 24.75 -4.57
N THR A 41 -4.98 25.55 -3.91
CA THR A 41 -4.61 26.32 -2.71
C THR A 41 -5.17 25.73 -1.42
N VAL A 42 -5.92 24.62 -1.52
CA VAL A 42 -6.65 24.01 -0.42
C VAL A 42 -6.29 22.54 -0.32
N PHE A 43 -6.03 22.07 0.90
CA PHE A 43 -5.85 20.67 1.22
C PHE A 43 -7.14 20.09 1.79
N VAL A 44 -7.59 18.98 1.22
CA VAL A 44 -8.78 18.24 1.66
C VAL A 44 -8.42 16.76 1.86
N ASN A 45 -9.30 15.99 2.49
CA ASN A 45 -9.15 14.54 2.48
C ASN A 45 -9.39 14.00 1.06
N GLY A 46 -8.34 13.45 0.43
CA GLY A 46 -8.37 13.06 -0.98
C GLY A 46 -7.85 14.16 -1.90
N LYS A 47 -8.58 14.48 -2.96
CA LYS A 47 -8.22 15.51 -3.95
C LYS A 47 -9.43 16.35 -4.35
N VAL A 48 -9.20 17.61 -4.66
CA VAL A 48 -10.23 18.51 -5.22
C VAL A 48 -10.60 18.07 -6.64
N CYS A 49 -11.89 18.18 -7.00
CA CYS A 49 -12.40 17.79 -8.32
C CYS A 49 -12.14 18.86 -9.39
N LYS A 50 -11.79 18.42 -10.59
CA LYS A 50 -11.82 19.19 -11.84
C LYS A 50 -13.27 19.53 -12.21
N ASP A 51 -13.51 20.66 -12.89
CA ASP A 51 -14.83 21.02 -13.40
C ASP A 51 -15.35 19.90 -14.34
N PRO A 52 -16.51 19.27 -14.04
CA PRO A 52 -17.06 18.20 -14.86
C PRO A 52 -17.26 18.55 -16.34
N LYS A 53 -17.42 19.83 -16.68
CA LYS A 53 -17.62 20.28 -18.08
C LYS A 53 -16.39 20.14 -18.97
N VAL A 54 -15.21 20.05 -18.37
CA VAL A 54 -13.92 19.94 -19.09
C VAL A 54 -13.26 18.58 -18.89
N VAL A 55 -13.97 17.62 -18.29
CA VAL A 55 -13.52 16.24 -18.14
C VAL A 55 -13.67 15.49 -19.47
N THR A 56 -12.69 14.66 -19.79
CA THR A 56 -12.63 13.86 -21.01
C THR A 56 -12.26 12.41 -20.70
N ALA A 57 -12.34 11.52 -21.70
CA ALA A 57 -11.93 10.12 -21.54
C ALA A 57 -10.45 9.98 -21.11
N ASP A 58 -9.59 10.92 -21.53
CA ASP A 58 -8.16 10.90 -21.18
C ASP A 58 -7.92 11.09 -19.68
N ASP A 59 -8.85 11.70 -18.94
CA ASP A 59 -8.74 11.84 -17.48
C ASP A 59 -8.91 10.48 -16.74
N PHE A 60 -9.48 9.47 -17.41
CA PHE A 60 -9.73 8.12 -16.90
C PHE A 60 -8.82 7.06 -17.55
N PHE A 61 -7.88 7.47 -18.39
CA PHE A 61 -7.07 6.56 -19.18
C PHE A 61 -5.59 6.60 -18.77
N LYS A 62 -4.96 5.42 -18.69
CA LYS A 62 -3.51 5.28 -18.57
C LYS A 62 -2.99 4.13 -19.42
N SER A 63 -2.11 4.44 -20.37
CA SER A 63 -1.37 3.46 -21.16
C SER A 63 -0.01 3.12 -20.54
N GLY A 64 0.66 2.11 -21.09
CA GLY A 64 2.07 1.82 -20.81
C GLY A 64 2.33 0.66 -19.83
N LEU A 65 1.30 0.11 -19.19
CA LEU A 65 1.45 -1.07 -18.32
C LEU A 65 1.79 -2.35 -19.10
N ASN A 66 1.80 -2.33 -20.43
CA ASN A 66 2.30 -3.43 -21.26
C ASN A 66 3.84 -3.45 -21.36
N VAL A 67 4.52 -2.37 -20.97
CA VAL A 67 5.98 -2.25 -21.04
C VAL A 67 6.57 -2.59 -19.68
N ALA A 68 7.45 -3.60 -19.65
CA ALA A 68 8.16 -3.98 -18.42
C ALA A 68 9.11 -2.87 -17.95
N ARG A 69 9.16 -2.64 -16.63
CA ARG A 69 10.11 -1.71 -16.03
C ARG A 69 11.49 -2.33 -15.83
N ASN A 70 12.48 -1.44 -15.62
CA ASN A 70 13.85 -1.84 -15.35
C ASN A 70 13.98 -2.43 -13.94
N THR A 71 14.33 -3.72 -13.87
CA THR A 71 14.55 -4.45 -12.61
C THR A 71 16.04 -4.54 -12.24
N SER A 72 16.93 -3.81 -12.90
CA SER A 72 18.37 -3.75 -12.58
C SER A 72 18.62 -2.86 -11.34
N ASN A 73 18.18 -3.33 -10.19
CA ASN A 73 18.39 -2.72 -8.88
C ASN A 73 18.65 -3.80 -7.82
N ASN A 74 18.98 -3.40 -6.59
CA ASN A 74 19.39 -4.31 -5.52
C ASN A 74 18.35 -5.34 -5.11
N VAL A 75 17.06 -5.03 -5.29
CA VAL A 75 15.96 -5.95 -4.96
C VAL A 75 15.46 -6.73 -6.17
N GLY A 76 15.86 -6.37 -7.39
CA GLY A 76 15.49 -7.10 -8.60
C GLY A 76 14.02 -6.99 -8.96
N SER A 77 13.30 -5.96 -8.51
CA SER A 77 11.89 -5.74 -8.83
C SER A 77 11.60 -4.27 -9.13
N ALA A 78 10.51 -4.00 -9.84
CA ALA A 78 10.01 -2.67 -10.11
C ALA A 78 8.48 -2.67 -10.10
N VAL A 79 7.89 -1.78 -9.32
CA VAL A 79 6.45 -1.55 -9.20
C VAL A 79 6.10 -0.35 -10.05
N THR A 80 5.04 -0.45 -10.86
CA THR A 80 4.42 0.68 -11.54
C THR A 80 3.04 0.87 -10.96
N MET A 81 2.91 1.89 -10.12
CA MET A 81 1.64 2.22 -9.49
C MET A 81 0.70 2.96 -10.45
N VAL A 82 -0.59 2.66 -10.35
CA VAL A 82 -1.70 3.37 -10.99
C VAL A 82 -2.69 3.77 -9.90
N ASN A 83 -2.46 4.94 -9.33
CA ASN A 83 -3.22 5.50 -8.21
C ASN A 83 -3.75 6.89 -8.58
N VAL A 84 -4.43 7.55 -7.64
CA VAL A 84 -5.01 8.88 -7.90
C VAL A 84 -4.01 9.94 -8.36
N ASN A 85 -2.73 9.82 -8.01
CA ASN A 85 -1.70 10.79 -8.37
C ASN A 85 -1.24 10.67 -9.84
N ASN A 86 -1.49 9.55 -10.50
CA ASN A 86 -1.03 9.31 -11.87
C ASN A 86 -2.12 8.77 -12.81
N LEU A 87 -3.32 8.54 -12.29
CA LEU A 87 -4.58 8.37 -13.00
C LEU A 87 -5.69 9.15 -12.23
N PRO A 88 -5.87 10.45 -12.50
CA PRO A 88 -6.73 11.34 -11.72
C PRO A 88 -8.20 10.92 -11.64
N GLY A 89 -8.70 10.20 -12.64
CA GLY A 89 -10.04 9.63 -12.66
C GLY A 89 -10.32 8.60 -11.55
N LEU A 90 -9.31 8.10 -10.84
CA LEU A 90 -9.49 7.19 -9.69
C LEU A 90 -9.98 7.89 -8.41
N ASN A 91 -9.94 9.22 -8.36
CA ASN A 91 -10.33 9.96 -7.17
C ASN A 91 -11.80 9.69 -6.81
N THR A 92 -12.05 9.46 -5.52
CA THR A 92 -13.32 9.05 -4.88
C THR A 92 -13.80 7.62 -5.17
N LEU A 93 -13.10 6.85 -6.02
CA LEU A 93 -13.57 5.52 -6.45
C LEU A 93 -13.07 4.36 -5.59
N GLY A 94 -12.19 4.62 -4.61
CA GLY A 94 -11.79 3.61 -3.63
C GLY A 94 -10.94 2.46 -4.17
N ILE A 95 -10.33 2.61 -5.35
CA ILE A 95 -9.49 1.58 -5.96
C ILE A 95 -8.23 2.13 -6.61
N SER A 96 -7.21 1.29 -6.73
CA SER A 96 -6.01 1.51 -7.53
C SER A 96 -5.47 0.19 -8.09
N LEU A 97 -4.47 0.28 -8.97
CA LEU A 97 -3.85 -0.87 -9.62
C LEU A 97 -2.32 -0.74 -9.52
N VAL A 98 -1.60 -1.85 -9.49
CA VAL A 98 -0.15 -1.91 -9.66
C VAL A 98 0.21 -2.98 -10.69
N ARG A 99 1.25 -2.72 -11.49
CA ARG A 99 2.02 -3.76 -12.18
C ARG A 99 3.32 -3.96 -11.42
N ILE A 100 3.77 -5.20 -11.29
CA ILE A 100 5.06 -5.52 -10.69
C ILE A 100 5.85 -6.40 -11.65
N ASP A 101 7.05 -5.96 -12.00
CA ASP A 101 8.03 -6.69 -12.79
C ASP A 101 9.13 -7.23 -11.87
N TYR A 102 9.49 -8.50 -12.05
CA TYR A 102 10.55 -9.16 -11.28
C TYR A 102 11.63 -9.72 -12.21
N ALA A 103 12.89 -9.43 -11.91
CA ALA A 103 14.03 -10.20 -12.40
C ALA A 103 13.97 -11.64 -11.85
N PRO A 104 14.72 -12.61 -12.42
CA PRO A 104 14.99 -13.88 -11.73
C PRO A 104 15.48 -13.61 -10.31
N TYR A 105 14.89 -14.26 -9.31
CA TYR A 105 15.21 -14.03 -7.89
C TYR A 105 14.96 -12.59 -7.38
N GLY A 106 14.14 -11.83 -8.10
CA GLY A 106 13.67 -10.51 -7.67
C GLY A 106 12.72 -10.58 -6.48
N LEU A 107 12.86 -9.65 -5.55
CA LEU A 107 12.08 -9.49 -4.35
C LEU A 107 11.32 -8.16 -4.41
N ASN A 108 10.00 -8.21 -4.20
CA ASN A 108 9.30 -7.06 -3.64
C ASN A 108 9.36 -7.21 -2.10
N PRO A 109 10.17 -6.39 -1.40
CA PRO A 109 10.54 -6.63 0.00
C PRO A 109 9.33 -6.65 0.95
N PRO A 110 9.50 -7.11 2.21
CA PRO A 110 8.47 -6.96 3.21
C PRO A 110 7.95 -5.53 3.30
N HIS A 111 6.67 -5.35 3.03
CA HIS A 111 5.98 -4.05 3.05
C HIS A 111 4.55 -4.20 3.54
N THR A 112 3.88 -3.08 3.78
CA THR A 112 2.45 -3.04 4.12
C THR A 112 1.75 -1.85 3.45
N HIS A 113 0.46 -2.02 3.19
CA HIS A 113 -0.44 -0.98 2.71
C HIS A 113 -1.34 -0.54 3.88
N PRO A 114 -1.12 0.64 4.46
CA PRO A 114 -1.88 1.08 5.64
C PRO A 114 -3.36 1.36 5.35
N ARG A 115 -3.73 1.57 4.08
CA ARG A 115 -5.08 2.02 3.70
C ARG A 115 -5.77 1.16 2.64
N GLY A 116 -5.19 0.04 2.21
CA GLY A 116 -5.82 -0.81 1.20
C GLY A 116 -5.49 -2.29 1.39
N THR A 117 -6.48 -3.15 1.14
CA THR A 117 -6.27 -4.58 0.87
C THR A 117 -5.77 -4.73 -0.56
N GLU A 118 -4.89 -5.68 -0.81
CA GLU A 118 -4.37 -6.00 -2.15
C GLU A 118 -4.86 -7.38 -2.61
N VAL A 119 -5.21 -7.49 -3.88
CA VAL A 119 -5.43 -8.77 -4.56
C VAL A 119 -4.52 -8.85 -5.77
N LEU A 120 -3.58 -9.81 -5.75
CA LEU A 120 -2.54 -9.99 -6.75
C LEU A 120 -2.86 -11.19 -7.65
N THR A 121 -2.67 -11.02 -8.96
CA THR A 121 -2.73 -12.07 -9.98
C THR A 121 -1.40 -12.17 -10.71
N VAL A 122 -0.87 -13.38 -10.83
CA VAL A 122 0.37 -13.63 -11.59
C VAL A 122 0.03 -13.79 -13.07
N LEU A 123 0.73 -13.06 -13.94
CA LEU A 123 0.60 -13.20 -15.39
C LEU A 123 1.73 -14.03 -16.00
N GLU A 124 2.94 -13.93 -15.47
CA GLU A 124 4.12 -14.64 -15.97
C GLU A 124 5.04 -15.06 -14.82
N GLY A 125 5.77 -16.16 -14.99
CA GLY A 125 6.79 -16.62 -14.04
C GLY A 125 6.22 -17.38 -12.83
N THR A 126 6.94 -17.35 -11.71
CA THR A 126 6.56 -18.10 -10.50
C THR A 126 6.92 -17.31 -9.25
N LEU A 127 5.92 -16.97 -8.45
CA LEU A 127 6.09 -16.13 -7.26
C LEU A 127 5.84 -16.92 -5.99
N TYR A 128 6.81 -16.90 -5.07
CA TYR A 128 6.58 -17.22 -3.67
C TYR A 128 6.09 -15.98 -2.95
N VAL A 129 4.85 -16.01 -2.47
CA VAL A 129 4.22 -14.87 -1.79
C VAL A 129 3.85 -15.23 -0.37
N GLY A 130 3.67 -14.23 0.48
CA GLY A 130 3.04 -14.45 1.78
C GLY A 130 2.83 -13.18 2.60
N PHE A 131 1.99 -13.31 3.63
CA PHE A 131 1.77 -12.28 4.65
C PHE A 131 1.88 -12.86 6.06
N VAL A 132 2.18 -11.97 7.00
CA VAL A 132 2.36 -12.29 8.42
C VAL A 132 1.16 -11.78 9.22
N LEU A 133 0.48 -12.67 9.94
CA LEU A 133 -0.61 -12.29 10.82
C LEU A 133 -0.13 -11.45 12.00
N SER A 134 -0.99 -10.55 12.47
CA SER A 134 -0.84 -9.93 13.78
C SER A 134 -0.81 -10.99 14.89
N LYS A 135 -0.23 -10.64 16.04
CA LYS A 135 -0.12 -11.55 17.18
C LYS A 135 -1.52 -11.80 17.75
N PRO A 136 -2.06 -13.03 17.70
CA PRO A 136 -3.47 -13.27 18.01
C PRO A 136 -3.77 -13.30 19.52
N GLY A 137 -2.76 -13.21 20.39
CA GLY A 137 -2.93 -13.25 21.84
C GLY A 137 -1.62 -13.53 22.61
N PRO A 138 -1.69 -13.58 23.96
CA PRO A 138 -0.55 -13.95 24.80
C PRO A 138 0.03 -15.31 24.38
N ASN A 139 1.37 -15.45 24.42
CA ASN A 139 2.11 -16.66 24.09
C ASN A 139 1.97 -17.22 22.65
N MET A 140 1.29 -16.51 21.75
CA MET A 140 1.24 -16.89 20.33
C MET A 140 2.27 -16.13 19.50
N LYS A 141 2.80 -16.76 18.45
CA LYS A 141 3.69 -16.13 17.47
C LYS A 141 2.87 -15.56 16.31
N ASN A 142 3.41 -14.54 15.65
CA ASN A 142 2.91 -14.11 14.35
C ASN A 142 3.03 -15.27 13.34
N LYS A 143 1.92 -15.67 12.72
CA LYS A 143 1.89 -16.80 11.78
C LYS A 143 2.10 -16.30 10.35
N LEU A 144 2.98 -16.95 9.61
CA LEU A 144 3.19 -16.71 8.17
C LEU A 144 2.23 -17.58 7.35
N PHE A 145 1.54 -16.98 6.39
CA PHE A 145 0.75 -17.65 5.37
C PHE A 145 1.40 -17.43 4.02
N THR A 146 1.74 -18.51 3.31
CA THR A 146 2.48 -18.45 2.05
C THR A 146 1.96 -19.41 1.00
N LYS A 147 2.26 -19.10 -0.26
CA LYS A 147 1.95 -19.96 -1.41
C LYS A 147 2.97 -19.70 -2.53
N ILE A 148 3.20 -20.71 -3.36
CA ILE A 148 3.84 -20.54 -4.67
C ILE A 148 2.72 -20.38 -5.70
N LEU A 149 2.75 -19.27 -6.43
CA LEU A 149 1.79 -18.89 -7.46
C LEU A 149 2.40 -19.07 -8.85
N HIS A 150 1.58 -19.54 -9.78
CA HIS A 150 1.86 -19.69 -11.21
C HIS A 150 0.94 -18.74 -12.01
N PRO A 151 1.15 -18.57 -13.33
CA PRO A 151 0.29 -17.73 -14.16
C PRO A 151 -1.19 -18.10 -14.04
N GLY A 152 -2.03 -17.11 -13.78
CA GLY A 152 -3.47 -17.25 -13.53
C GLY A 152 -3.85 -17.41 -12.06
N ASP A 153 -2.89 -17.70 -11.17
CA ASP A 153 -3.17 -17.80 -9.73
C ASP A 153 -3.37 -16.42 -9.10
N VAL A 154 -4.24 -16.37 -8.08
CA VAL A 154 -4.60 -15.17 -7.33
C VAL A 154 -4.27 -15.34 -5.84
N PHE A 155 -3.83 -14.26 -5.19
CA PHE A 155 -3.58 -14.24 -3.74
C PHE A 155 -3.96 -12.89 -3.13
N VAL A 156 -4.54 -12.91 -1.93
CA VAL A 156 -5.04 -11.70 -1.24
C VAL A 156 -4.13 -11.37 -0.06
N PHE A 157 -3.75 -10.09 0.06
CA PHE A 157 -3.02 -9.54 1.19
C PHE A 157 -3.94 -8.60 1.98
N PRO A 158 -4.35 -8.98 3.22
CA PRO A 158 -5.22 -8.14 4.03
C PRO A 158 -4.58 -6.78 4.37
N ILE A 159 -5.41 -5.73 4.37
CA ILE A 159 -5.01 -4.37 4.75
C ILE A 159 -4.14 -4.33 6.01
N GLY A 160 -3.04 -3.58 5.95
CA GLY A 160 -2.14 -3.35 7.08
C GLY A 160 -1.21 -4.51 7.45
N LEU A 161 -1.36 -5.71 6.89
CA LEU A 161 -0.46 -6.83 7.18
C LEU A 161 0.84 -6.76 6.38
N ILE A 162 1.95 -7.08 7.05
CA ILE A 162 3.26 -7.19 6.40
C ILE A 162 3.23 -8.37 5.43
N HIS A 163 3.59 -8.13 4.19
CA HIS A 163 3.62 -9.14 3.14
C HIS A 163 4.76 -8.90 2.14
N PHE A 164 5.03 -9.87 1.29
CA PHE A 164 6.12 -9.85 0.31
C PHE A 164 5.80 -10.74 -0.89
N GLN A 165 6.55 -10.53 -1.98
CA GLN A 165 6.56 -11.42 -3.13
C GLN A 165 8.01 -11.65 -3.60
N PHE A 166 8.36 -12.89 -3.87
CA PHE A 166 9.70 -13.28 -4.30
C PHE A 166 9.62 -14.18 -5.54
N ASN A 167 10.30 -13.81 -6.61
CA ASN A 167 10.37 -14.61 -7.81
C ASN A 167 11.34 -15.79 -7.59
N VAL A 168 10.79 -16.99 -7.35
CA VAL A 168 11.59 -18.21 -7.18
C VAL A 168 12.04 -18.83 -8.52
N GLY A 169 11.53 -18.30 -9.63
CA GLY A 169 11.84 -18.74 -10.98
C GLY A 169 13.20 -18.28 -11.48
N LYS A 170 13.72 -19.01 -12.48
CA LYS A 170 14.94 -18.65 -13.22
C LYS A 170 14.70 -17.63 -14.34
N THR A 171 13.44 -17.30 -14.60
CA THR A 171 12.98 -16.35 -15.62
C THR A 171 12.35 -15.14 -14.95
N LYS A 172 12.09 -14.08 -15.73
CA LYS A 172 11.32 -12.92 -15.24
C LYS A 172 9.89 -13.33 -14.86
N ALA A 173 9.29 -12.58 -13.95
CA ALA A 173 7.90 -12.73 -13.57
C ALA A 173 7.17 -11.39 -13.65
N VAL A 174 5.87 -11.44 -13.89
CA VAL A 174 4.99 -10.27 -13.98
C VAL A 174 3.73 -10.56 -13.18
N ALA A 175 3.32 -9.60 -12.35
CA ALA A 175 2.05 -9.65 -11.64
C ALA A 175 1.31 -8.31 -11.75
N PHE A 176 -0.01 -8.37 -11.64
CA PHE A 176 -0.85 -7.20 -11.43
C PHE A 176 -1.57 -7.34 -10.10
N ALA A 177 -1.77 -6.24 -9.39
CA ALA A 177 -2.60 -6.26 -8.20
C ALA A 177 -3.56 -5.07 -8.15
N GLY A 178 -4.80 -5.33 -7.76
CA GLY A 178 -5.79 -4.31 -7.44
C GLY A 178 -5.74 -4.00 -5.94
N LEU A 179 -5.87 -2.74 -5.56
CA LEU A 179 -5.90 -2.31 -4.17
C LEU A 179 -7.20 -1.57 -3.85
N SER A 180 -7.74 -1.80 -2.66
CA SER A 180 -9.02 -1.25 -2.19
C SER A 180 -8.91 0.19 -1.64
N SER A 181 -8.10 1.03 -2.28
CA SER A 181 -8.02 2.47 -2.01
C SER A 181 -7.43 3.19 -3.23
N GLN A 182 -7.85 4.43 -3.47
CA GLN A 182 -7.26 5.32 -4.47
C GLN A 182 -5.81 5.69 -4.12
N ASN A 183 -5.45 5.59 -2.84
CA ASN A 183 -4.13 5.87 -2.30
C ASN A 183 -3.81 4.91 -1.13
N PRO A 184 -3.47 3.65 -1.42
CA PRO A 184 -3.24 2.63 -0.40
C PRO A 184 -2.05 2.96 0.51
N GLY A 185 -1.08 3.74 0.00
CA GLY A 185 0.21 4.00 0.64
C GLY A 185 1.09 2.77 0.66
N VAL A 186 2.38 2.93 0.86
CA VAL A 186 3.32 1.80 1.01
C VAL A 186 4.29 2.12 2.13
N ILE A 187 4.53 1.12 2.98
CA ILE A 187 5.57 1.17 4.01
C ILE A 187 6.46 -0.04 3.77
N THR A 188 7.56 0.16 3.04
CA THR A 188 8.62 -0.83 2.93
C THR A 188 9.33 -0.94 4.27
N ILE A 189 9.18 -2.07 4.96
CA ILE A 189 9.50 -2.19 6.40
C ILE A 189 10.95 -1.82 6.68
N ALA A 190 11.87 -2.33 5.88
CA ALA A 190 13.28 -2.12 6.12
C ALA A 190 13.71 -0.67 5.82
N ASN A 191 13.15 -0.04 4.78
CA ASN A 191 13.35 1.38 4.49
C ASN A 191 12.76 2.28 5.59
N ALA A 192 11.54 1.98 6.06
CA ALA A 192 10.89 2.76 7.11
C ALA A 192 11.62 2.67 8.46
N VAL A 193 12.23 1.52 8.77
CA VAL A 193 12.93 1.29 10.04
C VAL A 193 14.37 1.81 10.00
N PHE A 194 15.11 1.58 8.91
CA PHE A 194 16.55 1.85 8.83
C PHE A 194 16.92 3.00 7.88
N GLY A 195 16.02 3.44 7.00
CA GLY A 195 16.25 4.48 5.99
C GLY A 195 15.33 5.70 6.13
N SER A 196 14.67 5.88 7.28
CA SER A 196 13.82 7.05 7.52
C SER A 196 14.62 8.35 7.54
N ASP A 197 13.95 9.47 7.22
CA ASP A 197 14.51 10.82 7.34
C ASP A 197 13.64 11.70 8.26
N PRO A 198 14.15 12.13 9.43
CA PRO A 198 15.46 11.78 10.00
C PRO A 198 15.53 10.28 10.43
N PRO A 199 16.74 9.71 10.58
CA PRO A 199 16.90 8.32 11.03
C PRO A 199 16.34 8.09 12.43
N ILE A 200 15.72 6.93 12.65
CA ILE A 200 15.39 6.47 14.01
C ILE A 200 16.69 6.34 14.82
N ASN A 201 16.67 6.78 16.07
CA ASN A 201 17.82 6.71 16.97
C ASN A 201 18.37 5.26 17.04
N GLY A 202 19.68 5.11 16.79
CA GLY A 202 20.32 3.81 16.71
C GLY A 202 20.25 2.99 18.01
N ASP A 203 20.20 3.63 19.18
CA ASP A 203 20.06 2.95 20.48
C ASP A 203 18.64 2.39 20.66
N ILE A 204 17.62 3.08 20.15
CA ILE A 204 16.24 2.57 20.11
C ILE A 204 16.18 1.31 19.24
N LEU A 205 16.77 1.36 18.05
CA LEU A 205 16.79 0.20 17.14
C LEU A 205 17.63 -0.95 17.71
N ALA A 206 18.79 -0.66 18.32
CA ALA A 206 19.64 -1.68 18.93
C ALA A 206 18.88 -2.42 20.03
N LYS A 207 18.15 -1.67 20.86
CA LYS A 207 17.29 -2.25 21.91
C LYS A 207 16.11 -3.02 21.33
N ALA A 208 15.43 -2.50 20.30
CA ALA A 208 14.27 -3.12 19.68
C ALA A 208 14.61 -4.43 18.95
N PHE A 209 15.72 -4.44 18.23
CA PHE A 209 16.21 -5.60 17.47
C PHE A 209 17.06 -6.56 18.32
N GLN A 210 17.42 -6.16 19.55
CA GLN A 210 18.25 -6.94 20.48
C GLN A 210 19.62 -7.28 19.89
N VAL A 211 20.23 -6.29 19.24
CA VAL A 211 21.56 -6.40 18.59
C VAL A 211 22.45 -5.25 19.03
N ASP A 212 23.74 -5.36 18.76
CA ASP A 212 24.68 -4.26 18.97
C ASP A 212 24.38 -3.08 18.05
N LYS A 213 24.66 -1.87 18.54
CA LYS A 213 24.54 -0.63 17.76
C LYS A 213 25.32 -0.69 16.44
N LYS A 214 26.46 -1.38 16.38
CA LYS A 214 27.24 -1.55 15.14
C LYS A 214 26.46 -2.26 14.03
N VAL A 215 25.59 -3.21 14.39
CA VAL A 215 24.71 -3.89 13.42
C VAL A 215 23.65 -2.92 12.90
N VAL A 216 23.09 -2.10 13.78
CA VAL A 216 22.14 -1.05 13.39
C VAL A 216 22.79 -0.03 12.48
N ASP A 217 23.98 0.47 12.84
CA ASP A 217 24.74 1.44 12.03
C ASP A 217 25.04 0.86 10.64
N TYR A 218 25.38 -0.43 10.57
CA TYR A 218 25.53 -1.14 9.30
C TYR A 218 24.21 -1.18 8.50
N LEU A 219 23.07 -1.51 9.12
CA LEU A 219 21.77 -1.54 8.46
C LEU A 219 21.31 -0.16 8.00
N GLN A 220 21.54 0.89 8.80
CA GLN A 220 21.21 2.28 8.46
C GLN A 220 22.11 2.84 7.36
N SER A 221 23.34 2.34 7.22
CA SER A 221 24.24 2.72 6.11
C SER A 221 23.95 1.98 4.79
N GLN A 222 23.04 1.00 4.79
CA GLN A 222 22.65 0.36 3.53
C GLN A 222 21.83 1.33 2.67
N PHE A 223 22.09 1.30 1.36
CA PHE A 223 21.26 2.04 0.40
C PHE A 223 19.91 1.34 0.25
N TRP A 224 18.89 1.92 0.86
CA TRP A 224 17.52 1.48 0.68
C TRP A 224 17.02 1.92 -0.69
N TRP A 225 16.66 0.96 -1.52
CA TRP A 225 16.13 1.22 -2.86
C TRP A 225 14.61 1.30 -2.81
N ASP A 226 14.05 2.39 -3.32
CA ASP A 226 12.61 2.46 -3.59
C ASP A 226 12.33 1.81 -4.95
N ASN A 227 11.57 0.72 -4.92
CA ASN A 227 11.13 0.00 -6.12
C ASN A 227 9.73 0.44 -6.59
N ASN A 228 9.13 1.48 -5.99
CA ASN A 228 7.81 2.01 -6.33
C ASN A 228 7.78 3.14 -7.36
#